data_AF-A0AAN9AE73-F1
#
_entry.id   AF-A0AAN9AE73-F1
#
_cell.length_a   1.000
_cell.length_b   1.000
_cell.length_c   1.000
_cell.angle_alpha   90.00
_cell.angle_beta   90.00
_cell.angle_gamma   90.00
#
_symmetry.space_group_name_H-M   'P 1'
#
loop_
_entity.id
_entity.type
_entity.pdbx_description
1 polymer ?
#
loop_
_entity_poly.entity_id
_entity_poly.type
_entity_poly.pdbx_seq_one_letter_code
_entity_poly.pdbx_strand_id
1 'polypeptide(L)'
;PYVLIIKKEAHDEEKEKLIFVGDVKVQRDRRYKLNDGQVEISNLRRNDAGPYKCRLESQPPLEVVHTLEIQYAPTINAITQGEQRVHKGDSVRLECQAEGNPTPSIKWSRKEGRLPSGAMEEE
;
A
#
# COMPACT_ATOMS: atom_id res chain seq x y z
N PRO A 1 31.70 20.19 4.36
CA PRO A 1 30.71 19.78 3.33
C PRO A 1 29.53 19.13 4.05
N TYR A 2 28.31 19.60 3.82
CA TYR A 2 27.13 18.97 4.40
C TYR A 2 26.90 17.61 3.72
N VAL A 3 26.56 16.58 4.50
CA VAL A 3 26.30 15.23 3.98
C VAL A 3 24.81 14.97 4.06
N LEU A 4 24.21 14.65 2.91
CA LEU A 4 22.81 14.23 2.82
C LEU A 4 22.71 12.74 3.10
N ILE A 5 21.83 12.35 4.01
CA ILE A 5 21.58 10.97 4.37
C ILE A 5 20.12 10.65 4.09
N ILE A 6 19.87 9.62 3.28
CA ILE A 6 18.52 9.20 2.92
C ILE A 6 18.29 7.79 3.44
N LYS A 7 17.23 7.62 4.21
CA LYS A 7 16.85 6.34 4.83
C LYS A 7 15.38 6.04 4.58
N LYS A 8 15.03 4.75 4.55
CA LYS A 8 13.64 4.27 4.62
C LYS A 8 13.42 3.61 5.97
N GLU A 9 12.34 3.98 6.64
CA GLU A 9 11.91 3.27 7.84
C GLU A 9 11.39 1.88 7.44
N ALA A 10 11.95 0.82 8.05
CA ALA A 10 11.44 -0.52 7.82
C ALA A 10 10.09 -0.68 8.52
N HIS A 11 9.28 -1.56 7.96
CA HIS A 11 8.00 -1.99 8.54
C HIS A 11 8.16 -2.71 9.90
N ASP A 12 9.38 -3.12 10.24
CA ASP A 12 9.73 -3.73 11.52
C ASP A 12 10.44 -2.64 12.34
N GLU A 13 9.72 -2.04 13.29
CA GLU A 13 9.86 -0.67 13.87
C GLU A 13 11.20 -0.30 14.54
N GLU A 14 12.29 -1.06 14.35
CA GLU A 14 13.61 -0.73 14.90
C GLU A 14 14.74 -0.68 13.87
N LYS A 15 14.45 -0.83 12.56
CA LYS A 15 15.51 -0.82 11.53
C LYS A 15 15.27 0.24 10.46
N GLU A 16 16.10 1.28 10.46
CA GLU A 16 16.23 2.17 9.31
C GLU A 16 17.12 1.52 8.24
N LYS A 17 16.63 1.47 6.99
CA LYS A 17 17.44 1.06 5.84
C LYS A 17 18.09 2.30 5.22
N LEU A 18 19.41 2.40 5.36
CA LEU A 18 20.20 3.42 4.69
C LEU A 18 20.17 3.21 3.18
N ILE A 19 19.74 4.24 2.42
CA ILE A 19 19.63 4.19 0.96
C ILE A 19 20.81 4.92 0.33
N PHE A 20 21.02 6.18 0.71
CA PHE A 20 22.08 7.04 0.16
C PHE A 20 22.84 7.80 1.26
N VAL A 21 24.12 8.03 1.03
CA VAL A 21 24.99 8.96 1.78
C VAL A 21 25.73 9.81 0.77
N GLY A 22 25.37 11.10 0.67
CA GLY A 22 25.72 11.92 -0.49
C GLY A 22 25.26 11.22 -1.78
N ASP A 23 26.17 11.10 -2.74
CA ASP A 23 25.91 10.44 -4.03
C ASP A 23 26.14 8.91 -4.00
N VAL A 24 26.53 8.36 -2.87
CA VAL A 24 26.84 6.93 -2.73
C VAL A 24 25.58 6.16 -2.36
N LYS A 25 25.19 5.22 -3.22
CA LYS A 25 24.12 4.26 -2.93
C LYS A 25 24.62 3.15 -2.02
N VAL A 26 24.04 3.04 -0.82
CA VAL A 26 24.35 2.00 0.16
C VAL A 26 23.45 0.76 -0.03
N GLN A 27 22.20 0.97 -0.43
CA GLN A 27 21.23 -0.10 -0.66
C GLN A 27 21.55 -0.91 -1.94
N ARG A 28 21.41 -2.24 -1.87
CA ARG A 28 21.68 -3.15 -3.01
C ARG A 28 20.58 -3.16 -4.08
N ASP A 29 19.38 -2.72 -3.73
CA ASP A 29 18.27 -2.63 -4.68
C ASP A 29 18.63 -1.69 -5.85
N ARG A 30 18.66 -2.26 -7.05
CA ARG A 30 19.04 -1.56 -8.28
C ARG A 30 18.00 -0.55 -8.73
N ARG A 31 16.76 -0.66 -8.24
CA ARG A 31 15.64 0.22 -8.62
C ARG A 31 15.80 1.65 -8.12
N TYR A 32 16.56 1.85 -7.04
CA TYR A 32 16.88 3.14 -6.46
C TYR A 32 17.97 3.85 -7.26
N LYS A 33 17.70 5.10 -7.63
CA LYS A 33 18.62 6.06 -8.23
C LYS A 33 18.56 7.39 -7.47
N LEU A 34 19.66 8.13 -7.49
CA LEU A 34 19.74 9.49 -6.98
C LEU A 34 20.09 10.40 -8.15
N ASN A 35 19.22 11.36 -8.45
CA ASN A 35 19.40 12.35 -9.49
C ASN A 35 19.24 13.73 -8.85
N ASP A 36 20.31 14.52 -8.77
CA ASP A 36 20.27 15.91 -8.26
C ASP A 36 19.52 16.09 -6.92
N GLY A 37 19.74 15.17 -5.98
CA GLY A 37 19.07 15.19 -4.67
C GLY A 37 17.65 14.60 -4.63
N GLN A 38 17.13 14.14 -5.77
CA GLN A 38 15.87 13.41 -5.87
C GLN A 38 16.11 11.90 -5.89
N VAL A 39 15.36 11.17 -5.06
CA VAL A 39 15.34 9.70 -5.07
C VAL A 39 14.28 9.22 -6.04
N GLU A 40 14.71 8.42 -7.01
CA GLU A 40 13.83 7.77 -7.98
C GLU A 40 13.82 6.25 -7.70
N ILE A 41 12.62 5.68 -7.62
CA ILE A 41 12.40 4.24 -7.42
C ILE A 41 11.61 3.70 -8.61
N SER A 42 12.28 2.94 -9.47
CA SER A 42 11.64 2.28 -10.61
C SER A 42 10.90 0.99 -10.19
N ASN A 43 9.89 0.57 -10.96
CA ASN A 43 9.13 -0.67 -10.73
C ASN A 43 8.65 -0.80 -9.26
N LEU A 44 7.85 0.18 -8.84
CA LEU A 44 7.34 0.29 -7.47
C LEU A 44 6.63 -1.00 -7.01
N ARG A 45 6.84 -1.35 -5.74
CA ARG A 45 6.23 -2.49 -5.06
C ARG A 45 5.48 -2.00 -3.83
N ARG A 46 4.47 -2.74 -3.37
CA ARG A 46 3.70 -2.38 -2.17
C ARG A 46 4.60 -2.13 -0.95
N ASN A 47 5.67 -2.91 -0.78
CA ASN A 47 6.61 -2.78 0.34
C ASN A 47 7.57 -1.57 0.24
N ASP A 48 7.57 -0.84 -0.89
CA ASP A 48 8.28 0.44 -1.00
C ASP A 48 7.52 1.56 -0.30
N ALA A 49 6.23 1.38 0.00
CA ALA A 49 5.44 2.33 0.75
C ALA A 49 6.02 2.58 2.16
N GLY A 50 5.67 3.73 2.72
CA GLY A 50 6.05 4.13 4.08
C GLY A 50 7.02 5.31 4.14
N PRO A 51 7.59 5.58 5.32
CA PRO A 51 8.36 6.79 5.58
C PRO A 51 9.76 6.75 4.96
N TYR A 52 10.13 7.82 4.29
CA TYR A 52 11.48 8.13 3.82
C TYR A 52 11.97 9.38 4.54
N LYS A 53 13.15 9.27 5.16
CA LYS A 53 13.77 10.33 5.96
C LYS A 53 14.98 10.88 5.20
N CYS A 54 14.97 12.19 5.02
CA CYS A 54 16.05 12.95 4.40
C CYS A 54 16.68 13.82 5.49
N ARG A 55 17.93 13.54 5.84
CA ARG A 55 18.66 14.21 6.91
C ARG A 55 19.93 14.85 6.38
N LEU A 56 20.10 16.13 6.66
CA LEU A 56 21.33 16.87 6.38
C LEU A 56 22.16 16.94 7.67
N GLU A 57 23.38 16.44 7.63
CA GLU A 57 24.34 16.54 8.74
C GLU A 57 24.88 17.98 8.84
N SER A 58 24.07 18.85 9.43
CA SER A 58 24.37 20.23 9.81
C SER A 58 24.34 20.40 11.34
N GLN A 59 24.68 21.59 11.83
CA GLN A 59 24.59 21.93 13.25
C GLN A 59 23.68 23.16 13.42
N PRO A 60 22.40 22.97 13.84
CA PRO A 60 21.74 21.71 14.18
C PRO A 60 21.41 20.86 12.93
N PRO A 61 21.15 19.54 13.08
CA PRO A 61 20.73 18.69 11.98
C PRO A 61 19.39 19.16 11.41
N LEU A 62 19.25 19.11 10.09
CA LEU A 62 17.97 19.34 9.40
C LEU A 62 17.42 18.01 8.93
N GLU A 63 16.13 17.77 9.15
CA GLU A 63 15.48 16.51 8.83
C GLU A 63 14.07 16.75 8.28
N VAL A 64 13.72 16.01 7.23
CA VAL A 64 12.38 15.98 6.63
C VAL A 64 11.98 14.53 6.41
N VAL A 65 10.73 14.21 6.76
CA VAL A 65 10.13 12.90 6.52
C VAL A 65 9.05 13.03 5.45
N HIS A 66 9.07 12.14 4.47
CA HIS A 66 8.07 12.03 3.43
C HIS A 66 7.53 10.60 3.36
N THR A 67 6.21 10.44 3.42
CA THR A 67 5.56 9.12 3.37
C THR A 67 5.18 8.80 1.94
N LEU A 68 5.76 7.75 1.37
CA LEU A 68 5.42 7.27 0.04
C LEU A 68 4.18 6.37 0.10
N GLU A 69 3.11 6.78 -0.57
CA GLU A 69 1.92 5.96 -0.77
C GLU A 69 1.96 5.26 -2.13
N ILE A 70 1.68 3.95 -2.13
CA ILE A 70 1.62 3.15 -3.36
C ILE A 70 0.18 2.75 -3.60
N GLN A 71 -0.39 3.25 -4.70
CA GLN A 71 -1.73 2.89 -5.16
C GLN A 71 -1.71 1.60 -5.96
N TYR A 72 -2.75 0.79 -5.83
CA TYR A 72 -2.90 -0.46 -6.55
C TYR A 72 -4.37 -0.84 -6.69
N ALA A 73 -4.68 -1.55 -7.77
CA ALA A 73 -6.05 -1.93 -8.10
C ALA A 73 -6.65 -2.87 -7.06
N PRO A 74 -7.98 -2.81 -6.85
CA PRO A 74 -8.69 -3.73 -5.98
C PRO A 74 -8.49 -5.20 -6.39
N THR A 75 -8.21 -6.05 -5.41
CA THR A 75 -8.21 -7.51 -5.56
C THR A 75 -9.35 -8.07 -4.71
N ILE A 76 -10.24 -8.84 -5.32
CA ILE A 76 -11.37 -9.45 -4.62
C ILE A 76 -10.90 -10.73 -3.93
N ASN A 77 -11.02 -10.74 -2.62
CA ASN A 77 -10.86 -11.89 -1.75
C ASN A 77 -12.27 -12.36 -1.37
N ALA A 78 -12.95 -13.06 -2.30
CA ALA A 78 -14.29 -13.59 -2.03
C ALA A 78 -14.21 -14.64 -0.93
N ILE A 79 -14.86 -14.38 0.21
CA ILE A 79 -14.94 -15.30 1.34
C ILE A 79 -15.97 -16.38 1.02
N THR A 80 -17.14 -15.98 0.53
CA THR A 80 -18.12 -16.93 -0.03
C THR A 80 -17.74 -17.27 -1.46
N GLN A 81 -17.13 -18.43 -1.66
CA GLN A 81 -16.73 -18.93 -2.98
C GLN A 81 -17.73 -19.93 -3.55
N GLY A 82 -17.95 -19.87 -4.86
CA GLY A 82 -18.75 -20.84 -5.60
C GLY A 82 -20.27 -20.69 -5.42
N GLU A 83 -21.00 -21.70 -5.90
CA GLU A 83 -22.46 -21.74 -5.84
C GLU A 83 -22.94 -22.02 -4.42
N GLN A 84 -23.82 -21.16 -3.90
CA GLN A 84 -24.53 -21.39 -2.65
C GLN A 84 -25.92 -21.95 -2.95
N ARG A 85 -26.29 -23.05 -2.29
CA ARG A 85 -27.62 -23.68 -2.42
C ARG A 85 -28.35 -23.60 -1.09
N VAL A 86 -29.54 -23.01 -1.09
CA VAL A 86 -30.37 -22.82 0.10
C VAL A 86 -31.82 -23.19 -0.20
N HIS A 87 -32.59 -23.60 0.81
CA HIS A 87 -34.01 -23.87 0.63
C HIS A 87 -34.82 -22.57 0.64
N LYS A 88 -36.02 -22.63 0.06
CA LYS A 88 -36.94 -21.49 0.09
C LYS A 88 -37.32 -21.19 1.55
N GLY A 89 -37.09 -19.95 1.97
CA GLY A 89 -37.36 -19.49 3.33
C GLY A 89 -36.10 -19.35 4.19
N ASP A 90 -34.99 -19.94 3.76
CA ASP A 90 -33.70 -19.82 4.45
C ASP A 90 -33.03 -18.47 4.11
N SER A 91 -32.20 -18.01 5.05
CA SER A 91 -31.33 -16.84 4.86
C SER A 91 -29.96 -17.26 4.32
N VAL A 92 -29.38 -16.44 3.44
CA VAL A 92 -28.01 -16.60 2.94
C VAL A 92 -27.23 -15.32 3.12
N ARG A 93 -25.97 -15.43 3.59
CA ARG A 93 -25.01 -14.33 3.66
C ARG A 93 -23.96 -14.56 2.58
N LEU A 94 -23.78 -13.57 1.70
CA LEU A 94 -22.69 -13.55 0.72
C LEU A 94 -21.65 -12.56 1.21
N GLU A 95 -20.43 -13.02 1.42
CA GLU A 95 -19.35 -12.21 1.96
C GLU A 95 -18.26 -12.02 0.91
N CYS A 96 -17.95 -10.75 0.64
CA CYS A 96 -16.93 -10.32 -0.29
C CYS A 96 -16.00 -9.37 0.44
N GLN A 97 -14.70 -9.71 0.48
CA GLN A 97 -13.67 -8.80 0.91
C GLN A 97 -12.90 -8.32 -0.32
N ALA A 98 -12.45 -7.07 -0.32
CA ALA A 98 -11.59 -6.55 -1.37
C ALA A 98 -10.48 -5.71 -0.76
N GLU A 99 -9.27 -5.89 -1.27
CA GLU A 99 -8.09 -5.12 -0.85
C GLU A 99 -7.64 -4.22 -1.99
N GLY A 100 -7.35 -2.96 -1.71
CA GLY A 100 -6.91 -1.97 -2.69
C GLY A 100 -6.37 -0.73 -2.01
N ASN A 101 -5.63 0.09 -2.75
CA ASN A 101 -5.30 1.44 -2.31
C ASN A 101 -5.59 2.43 -3.45
N PRO A 102 -6.58 3.34 -3.31
CA PRO A 102 -7.42 3.56 -2.12
C PRO A 102 -8.37 2.39 -1.80
N THR A 103 -8.89 2.36 -0.58
CA THR A 103 -9.83 1.32 -0.12
C THR A 103 -11.01 1.20 -1.08
N PRO A 104 -11.29 0.01 -1.64
CA PRO A 104 -12.36 -0.17 -2.61
C PRO A 104 -13.75 -0.07 -1.98
N SER A 105 -14.72 0.39 -2.76
CA SER A 105 -16.14 0.24 -2.42
C SER A 105 -16.68 -1.06 -3.02
N ILE A 106 -17.43 -1.82 -2.23
CA ILE A 106 -18.04 -3.08 -2.65
C ILE A 106 -19.52 -2.83 -2.95
N LYS A 107 -20.02 -3.35 -4.07
CA LYS A 107 -21.42 -3.25 -4.47
C LYS A 107 -21.92 -4.60 -4.96
N TRP A 108 -23.09 -5.02 -4.46
CA TRP A 108 -23.71 -6.26 -4.89
C TRP A 108 -24.65 -6.04 -6.07
N SER A 109 -24.64 -6.98 -7.01
CA SER A 109 -25.58 -6.99 -8.13
C SER A 109 -25.97 -8.41 -8.49
N ARG A 110 -27.16 -8.56 -9.07
CA ARG A 110 -27.65 -9.83 -9.58
C ARG A 110 -27.54 -9.83 -11.10
N LYS A 111 -26.95 -10.88 -11.67
CA LYS A 111 -26.67 -11.01 -13.12
C LYS A 111 -27.88 -10.71 -14.02
N GLU A 112 -29.08 -11.10 -13.60
CA GLU A 112 -30.31 -11.01 -14.41
C GLU A 112 -31.38 -10.10 -13.80
N GLY A 113 -31.00 -9.13 -12.95
CA GLY A 113 -31.95 -8.13 -12.48
C GLY A 113 -31.63 -7.52 -11.13
N ARG A 114 -32.68 -7.20 -10.38
CA ARG A 114 -32.57 -6.56 -9.06
C ARG A 114 -32.26 -7.60 -7.97
N LEU A 115 -31.57 -7.14 -6.92
CA LEU A 115 -31.42 -7.92 -5.70
C LEU A 115 -32.81 -8.26 -5.11
N PRO A 116 -32.94 -9.39 -4.38
CA PRO A 116 -34.17 -9.73 -3.68
C PRO A 116 -34.60 -8.60 -2.72
N SER A 117 -35.90 -8.41 -2.53
CA SER A 117 -36.43 -7.35 -1.65
C SER A 117 -35.99 -7.45 -0.18
N GLY A 118 -35.53 -8.62 0.25
CA GLY A 118 -34.97 -8.85 1.59
C GLY A 118 -33.43 -8.75 1.65
N ALA A 119 -32.76 -8.30 0.58
CA ALA A 119 -31.31 -8.10 0.61
C ALA A 119 -30.96 -6.93 1.54
N MET A 120 -30.02 -7.17 2.46
CA MET A 120 -29.47 -6.18 3.38
C MET A 120 -27.96 -6.15 3.17
N GLU A 121 -27.40 -4.94 3.06
CA GLU A 121 -25.95 -4.73 3.05
C GLU A 121 -25.51 -4.41 4.49
N GLU A 122 -24.58 -5.20 5.02
CA GLU A 122 -23.88 -4.89 6.27
C GLU A 122 -22.56 -4.19 5.90
N GLU A 123 -22.29 -3.04 6.54
CA GLU A 123 -21.00 -2.32 6.43
C GLU A 123 -19.93 -2.91 7.35
#